data_AF-A0A9E1W248-F1
#
_entry.id   AF-A0A9E1W248-F1
#
_cell.length_a   1.000
_cell.length_b   1.000
_cell.length_c   1.000
_cell.angle_alpha   90.00
_cell.angle_beta   90.00
_cell.angle_gamma   90.00
#
_symmetry.space_group_name_H-M   'P 1'
#
loop_
_entity.id
_entity.type
_entity.pdbx_description
1 polymer ?
#
loop_
_entity_poly.entity_id
_entity_poly.type
_entity_poly.pdbx_seq_one_letter_code
_entity_poly.pdbx_strand_id
1 'polypeptide(L)'
;MIIWGWRVRKKTIGTGVFFCPGEGGDRNYEHRQARRWFTIFFIPLIPLKELGDFIECTSCENTYYPDVLKGKTASEIEDISTIAIRHVAVSMALADGTVDPRERDAAVTVVQRFASHPYDLDDLDSDLSSLQVSALSDNLEELGAVLNEHGKENVLTAA
;
A
#
# COMPACT_ATOMS: atom_id res chain seq x y z
N MET A 1 33.32 15.82 41.45
CA MET A 1 33.13 14.77 40.43
C MET A 1 31.99 15.19 39.54
N ILE A 2 32.22 15.28 38.24
CA ILE A 2 31.20 15.71 37.28
C ILE A 2 30.51 14.45 36.75
N ILE A 3 29.20 14.34 36.96
CA ILE A 3 28.38 13.21 36.47
C ILE A 3 27.36 13.75 35.47
N TRP A 4 27.83 13.96 34.24
CA TRP A 4 26.97 14.22 33.08
C TRP A 4 27.05 13.08 32.08
N GLY A 5 26.01 12.92 31.28
CA GLY A 5 25.90 11.86 30.30
C GLY A 5 24.79 12.13 29.29
N TRP A 6 24.54 11.15 28.42
CA TRP A 6 23.54 11.25 27.38
C TRP A 6 22.75 9.94 27.40
N ARG A 7 21.42 10.00 27.36
CA ARG A 7 20.56 8.81 27.33
C ARG A 7 19.54 8.93 26.21
N VAL A 8 19.30 7.85 25.49
CA VAL A 8 18.20 7.78 24.52
C VAL A 8 16.93 7.36 25.24
N ARG A 9 15.84 8.07 24.99
CA ARG A 9 14.49 7.67 25.40
C ARG A 9 13.63 7.48 24.16
N LYS A 10 12.88 6.39 24.17
CA LYS A 10 11.84 6.09 23.17
C LYS A 10 10.49 6.54 23.74
N LYS A 11 9.65 7.14 22.91
CA LYS A 11 8.27 7.51 23.26
C LYS A 11 7.34 7.01 22.16
N THR A 12 6.27 6.32 22.54
CA THR A 12 5.20 6.00 21.60
C THR A 12 4.40 7.27 21.30
N ILE A 13 4.34 7.67 20.04
CA ILE A 13 3.68 8.88 19.53
C ILE A 13 2.39 8.56 18.77
N GLY A 14 2.16 7.29 18.41
CA GLY A 14 0.92 6.85 17.78
C GLY A 14 0.81 5.33 17.75
N THR A 15 -0.38 4.85 17.44
CA THR A 15 -0.69 3.43 17.23
C THR A 15 -1.69 3.30 16.10
N GLY A 16 -1.64 2.21 15.35
CA GLY A 16 -2.57 1.97 14.24
C GLY A 16 -2.44 0.54 13.70
N VAL A 17 -3.01 0.29 12.52
CA VAL A 17 -2.90 -0.99 11.81
C VAL A 17 -2.09 -0.77 10.53
N PHE A 18 -1.20 -1.71 10.21
CA PHE A 18 -0.42 -1.73 8.97
C PHE A 18 -0.23 -3.17 8.48
N PHE A 19 0.11 -3.33 7.20
CA PHE A 19 0.51 -4.60 6.65
C PHE A 19 1.96 -4.90 7.05
N CYS A 20 2.19 -5.94 7.86
CA CYS A 20 3.52 -6.30 8.35
C CYS A 20 4.30 -7.08 7.28
N PRO A 21 5.45 -6.59 6.78
CA PRO A 21 6.28 -7.32 5.81
C PRO A 21 6.90 -8.61 6.37
N GLY A 22 7.03 -8.72 7.69
CA GLY A 22 7.61 -9.91 8.32
C GLY A 22 6.63 -11.08 8.43
N GLU A 23 5.34 -10.80 8.60
CA GLU A 23 4.30 -11.83 8.79
C GLU A 23 3.34 -11.95 7.60
N GLY A 24 3.28 -10.95 6.71
CA GLY A 24 2.41 -10.96 5.53
C GLY A 24 0.92 -10.74 5.83
N GLY A 25 0.59 -9.87 6.79
CA GLY A 25 -0.81 -9.56 7.12
C GLY A 25 -0.98 -8.30 7.96
N ASP A 26 -2.24 -7.91 8.17
CA ASP A 26 -2.59 -6.71 8.93
C ASP A 26 -2.37 -6.91 10.44
N ARG A 27 -1.61 -5.98 11.02
CA ARG A 27 -1.18 -6.01 12.42
C ARG A 27 -1.20 -4.63 13.04
N ASN A 28 -1.33 -4.62 14.36
CA ASN A 28 -1.16 -3.39 15.12
C ASN A 28 0.31 -2.98 15.16
N TYR A 29 0.56 -1.68 15.06
CA TYR A 29 1.87 -1.10 15.23
C TYR A 29 1.89 0.00 16.30
N GLU A 30 3.07 0.22 16.85
CA GLU A 30 3.41 1.37 17.66
C GLU A 30 4.39 2.28 16.91
N HIS A 31 4.00 3.53 16.69
CA HIS A 31 4.90 4.56 16.18
C HIS A 31 5.72 5.10 17.35
N ARG A 32 7.02 4.83 17.35
CA ARG A 32 7.94 5.20 18.42
C ARG A 32 8.96 6.21 17.91
N GLN A 33 9.11 7.29 18.65
CA GLN A 33 10.13 8.33 18.44
C GLN A 33 11.29 8.13 19.40
N ALA A 34 12.51 8.07 18.87
CA ALA A 34 13.73 8.05 19.68
C ALA A 34 14.32 9.46 19.81
N ARG A 35 14.55 9.91 21.05
CA ARG A 35 15.17 11.20 21.32
C ARG A 35 16.32 11.08 22.31
N ARG A 36 17.43 11.76 22.03
CA ARG A 36 18.58 11.84 22.93
C ARG A 36 18.35 12.96 23.95
N TRP A 37 18.58 12.65 25.22
CA TRP A 37 18.47 13.57 26.34
C TRP A 37 19.82 13.74 27.02
N PHE A 38 20.13 14.98 27.41
CA PHE A 38 21.25 15.29 28.27
C PHE A 38 20.87 14.95 29.70
N THR A 39 21.67 14.12 30.35
CA THR A 39 21.44 13.67 31.72
C THR A 39 22.47 14.26 32.66
N ILE A 40 22.02 14.82 33.78
CA ILE A 40 22.88 15.24 34.89
C ILE A 40 22.46 14.42 36.11
N PHE A 41 23.40 13.77 36.80
CA PHE A 41 23.10 12.82 37.89
C PHE A 41 22.02 11.79 37.52
N PHE A 42 22.08 11.24 36.30
CA PHE A 42 21.11 10.27 35.74
C PHE A 42 19.69 10.80 35.49
N ILE A 43 19.42 12.08 35.75
CA ILE A 43 18.14 12.73 35.45
C ILE A 43 18.21 13.37 34.06
N PRO A 44 17.37 12.96 33.08
CA PRO A 44 17.31 13.60 31.75
C PRO A 44 16.61 14.95 31.86
N LEU A 45 17.36 16.04 31.68
CA LEU A 45 16.87 17.40 31.85
C LEU A 45 16.63 18.12 30.53
N ILE A 46 17.55 18.00 29.58
CA ILE A 46 17.51 18.76 28.33
C ILE A 46 17.35 17.81 27.15
N PRO A 47 16.25 17.91 26.39
CA PRO A 47 16.10 17.13 25.16
C PRO A 47 17.02 17.72 24.08
N LEU A 48 17.95 16.91 23.57
CA LEU A 48 18.96 17.37 22.60
C LEU A 48 18.46 17.22 21.16
N LYS A 49 18.42 15.98 20.67
CA LYS A 49 18.24 15.67 19.24
C LYS A 49 17.32 14.48 19.08
N GLU A 50 16.37 14.59 18.14
CA GLU A 50 15.56 13.48 17.66
C GLU A 50 16.43 12.60 16.76
N LEU A 51 16.49 11.32 17.09
CA LEU A 51 17.27 10.32 16.36
C LEU A 51 16.47 9.72 15.20
N GLY A 52 15.16 9.97 15.18
CA GLY A 52 14.23 9.49 14.18
C GLY A 52 13.06 8.75 14.83
N ASP A 53 12.06 8.52 14.00
CA ASP A 53 10.87 7.78 14.35
C ASP A 53 10.87 6.45 13.60
N PHE A 54 10.24 5.43 14.18
CA PHE A 54 10.14 4.10 13.63
C PHE A 54 8.83 3.43 14.03
N ILE A 55 8.43 2.45 13.24
CA ILE A 55 7.22 1.67 13.43
C ILE A 55 7.60 0.31 13.98
N GLU A 56 7.05 -0.06 15.12
CA GLU A 56 7.30 -1.34 15.75
C GLU A 56 6.02 -2.18 15.68
N CYS A 57 6.11 -3.37 15.07
CA CYS A 57 4.98 -4.29 15.05
C CYS A 57 4.79 -4.88 16.46
N THR A 58 3.55 -4.89 16.97
CA THR A 58 3.28 -5.46 18.30
C THR A 58 3.29 -6.98 18.34
N SER A 59 3.31 -7.64 17.16
CA SER A 59 3.30 -9.11 17.04
C SER A 59 4.72 -9.67 16.92
N CYS A 60 5.46 -9.25 15.89
CA CYS A 60 6.82 -9.75 15.63
C CYS A 60 7.93 -8.90 16.27
N GLU A 61 7.59 -7.79 16.95
CA GLU A 61 8.53 -6.83 17.57
C GLU A 61 9.54 -6.20 16.58
N ASN A 62 9.33 -6.42 15.28
CA ASN A 62 10.24 -5.97 14.25
C ASN A 62 10.05 -4.47 14.01
N THR A 63 11.15 -3.78 13.77
CA THR A 63 11.19 -2.33 13.59
C THR A 63 11.34 -1.96 12.12
N TYR A 64 10.49 -1.06 11.66
CA TYR A 64 10.42 -0.58 10.28
C TYR A 64 10.54 0.94 10.22
N TYR A 65 10.99 1.47 9.09
CA TYR A 65 10.96 2.91 8.84
C TYR A 65 9.51 3.39 8.71
N PRO A 66 9.18 4.64 9.10
CA PRO A 66 7.83 5.20 8.98
C PRO A 66 7.27 5.16 7.55
N ASP A 67 8.14 5.10 6.54
CA ASP A 67 7.76 4.93 5.14
C ASP A 67 7.04 3.60 4.86
N VAL A 68 7.12 2.60 5.76
CA VAL A 68 6.30 1.38 5.66
C VAL A 68 4.80 1.67 5.73
N LEU A 69 4.42 2.79 6.38
CA LEU A 69 3.03 3.25 6.41
C LEU A 69 2.61 3.95 5.10
N LYS A 70 3.57 4.32 4.24
CA LYS A 70 3.31 4.85 2.90
C LYS A 70 3.18 3.74 1.85
N GLY A 71 3.63 2.53 2.18
CA GLY A 71 3.33 1.35 1.37
C GLY A 71 1.83 1.11 1.40
N LYS A 72 1.20 1.01 0.21
CA LYS A 72 -0.24 0.80 0.11
C LYS A 72 -0.63 -0.47 0.89
N THR A 73 -1.65 -0.37 1.74
CA THR A 73 -2.09 -1.52 2.56
C THR A 73 -2.67 -2.61 1.65
N ALA A 74 -2.73 -3.87 2.12
CA ALA A 74 -3.30 -4.97 1.34
C ALA A 74 -4.73 -4.68 0.85
N SER A 75 -5.52 -3.93 1.62
CA SER A 75 -6.85 -3.43 1.22
C SER A 75 -6.79 -2.46 0.05
N GLU A 76 -5.80 -1.57 -0.01
CA GLU A 76 -5.61 -0.64 -1.13
C GLU A 76 -5.06 -1.38 -2.37
N ILE A 77 -4.31 -2.47 -2.19
CA ILE A 77 -3.88 -3.36 -3.28
C ILE A 77 -5.06 -4.12 -3.88
N GLU A 78 -6.06 -4.52 -3.07
CA GLU A 78 -7.32 -5.14 -3.54
C GLU A 78 -8.18 -4.16 -4.37
N ASP A 79 -8.23 -2.88 -3.96
CA ASP A 79 -8.94 -1.87 -4.74
C ASP A 79 -8.21 -1.56 -6.06
N ILE A 80 -6.88 -1.55 -6.05
CA ILE A 80 -6.07 -1.32 -7.27
C ILE A 80 -6.17 -2.50 -8.24
N SER A 81 -6.22 -3.74 -7.77
CA SER A 81 -6.40 -4.91 -8.63
C SER A 81 -7.79 -4.91 -9.29
N THR A 82 -8.83 -4.52 -8.53
CA THR A 82 -10.19 -4.38 -9.06
C THR A 82 -10.25 -3.28 -10.15
N ILE A 83 -9.64 -2.12 -9.89
CA ILE A 83 -9.58 -1.02 -10.88
C ILE A 83 -8.81 -1.45 -12.14
N ALA A 84 -7.67 -2.13 -11.98
CA ALA A 84 -6.88 -2.61 -13.10
C ALA A 84 -7.65 -3.64 -13.96
N ILE A 85 -8.37 -4.56 -13.32
CA ILE A 85 -9.17 -5.58 -14.02
C ILE A 85 -10.36 -4.95 -14.75
N ARG A 86 -11.03 -3.97 -14.13
CA ARG A 86 -12.09 -3.18 -14.80
C ARG A 86 -11.54 -2.48 -16.04
N HIS A 87 -10.39 -1.83 -15.94
CA HIS A 87 -9.73 -1.18 -17.07
C HIS A 87 -9.39 -2.16 -18.20
N VAL A 88 -8.84 -3.34 -17.87
CA VAL A 88 -8.52 -4.37 -18.87
C VAL A 88 -9.81 -4.88 -19.53
N ALA A 89 -10.84 -5.21 -18.76
CA ALA A 89 -12.12 -5.69 -19.28
C ALA A 89 -12.77 -4.65 -20.22
N VAL A 90 -12.77 -3.37 -19.84
CA VAL A 90 -13.29 -2.26 -20.65
C VAL A 90 -12.45 -2.05 -21.92
N SER A 91 -11.13 -2.09 -21.82
CA SER A 91 -10.24 -1.96 -22.99
C SER A 91 -10.41 -3.10 -23.99
N MET A 92 -10.65 -4.32 -23.51
CA MET A 92 -10.95 -5.49 -24.36
C MET A 92 -12.33 -5.36 -25.02
N ALA A 93 -13.34 -4.90 -24.27
CA ALA A 93 -14.68 -4.68 -24.81
C ALA A 93 -14.70 -3.57 -25.88
N LEU A 94 -13.84 -2.55 -25.77
CA LEU A 94 -13.74 -1.46 -26.73
C LEU A 94 -12.80 -1.73 -27.92
N ALA A 95 -12.14 -2.89 -27.96
CA ALA A 95 -11.07 -3.18 -28.91
C ALA A 95 -11.53 -3.20 -30.38
N ASP A 96 -12.78 -3.59 -30.65
CA ASP A 96 -13.37 -3.63 -31.99
C ASP A 96 -14.20 -2.38 -32.33
N GLY A 97 -14.33 -1.45 -31.38
CA GLY A 97 -15.05 -0.19 -31.52
C GLY A 97 -16.56 -0.26 -31.28
N THR A 98 -17.14 -1.44 -30.98
CA THR A 98 -18.57 -1.58 -30.69
C THR A 98 -18.83 -2.64 -29.62
N VAL A 99 -19.34 -2.24 -28.46
CA VAL A 99 -19.66 -3.20 -27.39
C VAL A 99 -21.06 -3.80 -27.59
N ASP A 100 -21.15 -5.10 -27.86
CA ASP A 100 -22.42 -5.83 -27.98
C ASP A 100 -22.95 -6.33 -26.60
N PRO A 101 -24.25 -6.67 -26.46
CA PRO A 101 -24.82 -7.12 -25.19
C PRO A 101 -24.14 -8.36 -24.56
N ARG A 102 -23.63 -9.28 -25.37
CA ARG A 102 -22.90 -10.48 -24.93
C ARG A 102 -21.52 -10.13 -24.40
N GLU A 103 -20.88 -9.13 -24.99
CA GLU A 103 -19.58 -8.63 -24.53
C GLU A 103 -19.70 -7.88 -23.21
N ARG A 104 -20.80 -7.12 -23.03
CA ARG A 104 -21.11 -6.52 -21.72
C ARG A 104 -21.28 -7.58 -20.64
N ASP A 105 -22.08 -8.61 -20.89
CA ASP A 105 -22.28 -9.71 -19.93
C ASP A 105 -20.96 -10.45 -19.63
N ALA A 106 -20.13 -10.68 -20.64
CA ALA A 106 -18.82 -11.30 -20.48
C ALA A 106 -17.86 -10.42 -19.65
N ALA A 107 -17.83 -9.10 -19.91
CA ALA A 107 -17.01 -8.15 -19.17
C ALA A 107 -17.43 -8.09 -17.69
N VAL A 108 -18.73 -7.99 -17.40
CA VAL A 108 -19.26 -8.05 -16.02
C VAL A 108 -18.86 -9.36 -15.35
N THR A 109 -19.02 -10.50 -16.05
CA THR A 109 -18.66 -11.82 -15.50
C THR A 109 -17.18 -11.92 -15.15
N VAL A 110 -16.30 -11.37 -15.99
CA VAL A 110 -14.85 -11.35 -15.75
C VAL A 110 -14.52 -10.47 -14.55
N VAL A 111 -15.06 -9.25 -14.49
CA VAL A 111 -14.78 -8.33 -13.38
C VAL A 111 -15.32 -8.88 -12.06
N GLN A 112 -16.56 -9.39 -12.03
CA GLN A 112 -17.18 -9.98 -10.84
C GLN A 112 -16.35 -11.12 -10.23
N ARG A 113 -15.58 -11.85 -11.04
CA ARG A 113 -14.76 -12.97 -10.55
C ARG A 113 -13.58 -12.50 -9.67
N PHE A 114 -13.16 -11.25 -9.84
CA PHE A 114 -11.99 -10.70 -9.17
C PHE A 114 -12.30 -9.44 -8.35
N ALA A 115 -13.48 -8.85 -8.51
CA ALA A 115 -13.90 -7.68 -7.77
C ALA A 115 -14.22 -8.02 -6.31
N SER A 116 -13.75 -7.18 -5.39
CA SER A 116 -14.08 -7.30 -3.96
C SER A 116 -15.53 -6.90 -3.65
N HIS A 117 -16.22 -6.24 -4.59
CA HIS A 117 -17.60 -5.76 -4.46
C HIS A 117 -18.45 -6.23 -5.65
N PRO A 118 -19.79 -6.31 -5.49
CA PRO A 118 -20.68 -6.56 -6.62
C PRO A 118 -20.43 -5.53 -7.72
N TYR A 119 -20.25 -6.03 -8.93
CA TYR A 119 -20.05 -5.23 -10.13
C TYR A 119 -21.14 -5.60 -11.13
N ASP A 120 -21.90 -4.63 -11.62
CA ASP A 120 -23.02 -4.88 -12.53
C ASP A 120 -22.91 -4.14 -13.87
N LEU A 121 -23.97 -4.21 -14.67
CA LEU A 121 -24.01 -3.56 -15.98
C LEU A 121 -24.04 -2.03 -15.88
N ASP A 122 -24.61 -1.46 -14.82
CA ASP A 122 -24.64 -0.01 -14.60
C ASP A 122 -23.24 0.49 -14.23
N ASP A 123 -22.49 -0.29 -13.43
CA ASP A 123 -21.07 -0.03 -13.15
C ASP A 123 -20.20 -0.10 -14.41
N LEU A 124 -20.48 -1.08 -15.30
CA LEU A 124 -19.78 -1.22 -16.57
C LEU A 124 -20.09 -0.07 -17.53
N ASP A 125 -21.34 0.37 -17.64
CA ASP A 125 -21.69 1.52 -18.48
C ASP A 125 -21.08 2.82 -17.93
N SER A 126 -20.98 2.97 -16.60
CA SER A 126 -20.24 4.05 -15.96
C SER A 126 -18.74 4.00 -16.31
N ASP A 127 -18.13 2.81 -16.30
CA ASP A 127 -16.73 2.64 -16.71
C ASP A 127 -16.52 2.90 -18.21
N LEU A 128 -17.41 2.42 -19.08
CA LEU A 128 -17.34 2.66 -20.53
C LEU A 128 -17.46 4.15 -20.88
N SER A 129 -18.20 4.92 -20.08
CA SER A 129 -18.38 6.36 -20.28
C SER A 129 -17.29 7.22 -19.66
N SER A 130 -16.63 6.75 -18.59
CA SER A 130 -15.59 7.49 -17.85
C SER A 130 -14.16 7.09 -18.25
N LEU A 131 -13.93 5.83 -18.61
CA LEU A 131 -12.63 5.29 -19.00
C LEU A 131 -12.44 5.43 -20.51
N GLN A 132 -11.94 6.59 -20.93
CA GLN A 132 -11.42 6.73 -22.29
C GLN A 132 -10.12 5.94 -22.40
N VAL A 133 -10.03 5.05 -23.40
CA VAL A 133 -8.89 4.17 -23.70
C VAL A 133 -7.57 4.95 -23.85
N SER A 134 -7.61 6.26 -24.14
CA SER A 134 -6.43 7.14 -24.15
C SER A 134 -5.81 7.40 -22.78
N ALA A 135 -6.54 7.21 -21.68
CA ALA A 135 -6.04 7.36 -20.30
C ALA A 135 -5.37 6.07 -19.77
N LEU A 136 -5.45 4.96 -20.51
CA LEU A 136 -4.85 3.68 -20.10
C LEU A 136 -3.32 3.72 -20.17
N SER A 137 -2.73 4.47 -21.11
CA SER A 137 -1.28 4.60 -21.23
C SER A 137 -0.64 5.22 -19.99
N ASP A 138 -1.29 6.23 -19.43
CA ASP A 138 -0.76 6.99 -18.28
C ASP A 138 -0.82 6.15 -17.00
N ASN A 139 -1.88 5.35 -16.85
CA ASN A 139 -2.05 4.45 -15.71
C ASN A 139 -1.19 3.17 -15.82
N LEU A 140 -0.87 2.71 -17.04
CA LEU A 140 0.00 1.55 -17.28
C LEU A 140 1.45 1.81 -16.88
N GLU A 141 1.93 3.05 -17.01
CA GLU A 141 3.28 3.44 -16.58
C GLU A 141 3.41 3.40 -15.04
N GLU A 142 2.36 3.84 -14.34
CA GLU A 142 2.28 3.83 -12.87
C GLU A 142 2.10 2.41 -12.31
N LEU A 143 1.27 1.57 -12.94
CA LEU A 143 1.17 0.14 -12.63
C LEU A 143 2.48 -0.61 -12.94
N GLY A 144 3.16 -0.24 -14.02
CA GLY A 144 4.47 -0.78 -14.39
C GLY A 144 5.53 -0.47 -13.33
N ALA A 145 5.50 0.71 -12.72
CA ALA A 145 6.39 1.08 -11.62
C ALA A 145 6.16 0.24 -10.36
N VAL A 146 4.89 -0.05 -10.02
CA VAL A 146 4.52 -0.92 -8.89
C VAL A 146 4.96 -2.38 -9.11
N LEU A 147 4.91 -2.86 -10.36
CA LEU A 147 5.31 -4.23 -10.72
C LEU A 147 6.83 -4.40 -10.94
N ASN A 148 7.60 -3.31 -11.05
CA ASN A 148 8.97 -3.35 -11.59
C ASN A 148 10.00 -4.00 -10.66
N GLU A 149 9.73 -4.09 -9.35
CA GLU A 149 10.72 -4.59 -8.38
C GLU A 149 10.38 -6.00 -7.85
N HIS A 150 9.09 -6.33 -7.65
CA HIS A 150 8.66 -7.67 -7.20
C HIS A 150 8.04 -8.55 -8.30
N GLY A 151 7.59 -7.98 -9.42
CA GLY A 151 6.93 -8.76 -10.49
C GLY A 151 7.90 -9.52 -11.39
N LYS A 152 9.12 -9.01 -11.57
CA LYS A 152 10.14 -9.62 -12.45
C LYS A 152 10.65 -10.97 -11.93
N GLU A 153 10.83 -11.12 -10.62
CA GLU A 153 11.33 -12.38 -10.04
C GLU A 153 10.31 -13.52 -10.15
N ASN A 154 9.02 -13.23 -9.98
CA ASN A 154 7.97 -14.26 -10.06
C ASN A 154 7.73 -14.74 -11.49
N VAL A 155 7.89 -13.89 -12.51
CA VAL A 155 7.74 -14.28 -13.92
C VAL A 155 8.92 -15.14 -14.39
N LEU A 156 10.13 -14.88 -13.89
CA LEU A 156 11.32 -15.70 -14.23
C LEU A 156 11.29 -17.09 -13.58
N THR A 157 10.51 -17.29 -12.52
CA THR A 157 10.36 -18.59 -11.85
C THR A 157 9.22 -19.43 -12.44
N ALA A 158 8.35 -18.82 -13.25
CA ALA A 158 7.17 -19.45 -13.85
C ALA A 158 7.35 -19.85 -15.33
N ALA A 159 8.55 -19.71 -15.90
CA ALA A 159 8.92 -20.13 -17.26
C ALA A 159 9.92 -21.29 -17.22
#